data_AF-J3P0Z3-F1
#
_entry.id   AF-J3P0Z3-F1
#
_cell.length_a   1.000
_cell.length_b   1.000
_cell.length_c   1.000
_cell.angle_alpha   90.00
_cell.angle_beta   90.00
_cell.angle_gamma   90.00
#
_symmetry.space_group_name_H-M   'P 1'
#
loop_
_entity.id
_entity.type
_entity.pdbx_description
1 polymer ?
#
loop_
_entity_poly.entity_id
_entity_poly.type
_entity_poly.pdbx_seq_one_letter_code
_entity_poly.pdbx_strand_id
1 'polypeptide(L)'
;MPGNLAGGSNPTPPPPLNITAISAASNASTLECWQFGPLPAASAPGVSGAAALLLLGGAASSVSYTVLPDAPRLQLVVFLWGLARITLPSSSADGNDTAASFDVRGGRNGIIVAADTRDVSGLGHTTDYPGDEPTVVLQMPIAAGRLGFGRYSVLHEGPCTEEMSGL
;
A
#
# COMPACT_ATOMS: atom_id res chain seq x y z
N MET A 1 -26.68 -47.45 -13.84
CA MET A 1 -26.39 -46.44 -12.82
C MET A 1 -25.11 -45.70 -13.24
N PRO A 2 -25.16 -44.56 -13.95
CA PRO A 2 -23.96 -43.76 -14.18
C PRO A 2 -23.71 -42.84 -12.97
N GLY A 3 -22.44 -42.77 -12.56
CA GLY A 3 -21.97 -42.03 -11.41
C GLY A 3 -22.05 -40.51 -11.59
N ASN A 4 -22.38 -39.84 -10.49
CA ASN A 4 -22.48 -38.40 -10.37
C ASN A 4 -21.08 -37.76 -10.46
N LEU A 5 -20.85 -36.90 -11.45
CA LEU A 5 -19.62 -36.10 -11.55
C LEU A 5 -19.61 -35.06 -10.43
N ALA A 6 -18.52 -35.05 -9.67
CA ALA A 6 -18.27 -34.15 -8.57
C ALA A 6 -18.51 -32.69 -8.99
N GLY A 7 -19.32 -31.99 -8.18
CA GLY A 7 -19.50 -30.54 -8.31
C GLY A 7 -18.16 -29.84 -8.13
N GLY A 8 -17.72 -29.16 -9.20
CA GLY A 8 -16.62 -28.22 -9.10
C GLY A 8 -17.03 -27.08 -8.17
N SER A 9 -16.40 -27.01 -6.99
CA SER A 9 -16.48 -25.82 -6.15
C SER A 9 -15.90 -24.66 -6.96
N ASN A 10 -16.74 -23.73 -7.40
CA ASN A 10 -16.28 -22.49 -7.97
C ASN A 10 -15.39 -21.80 -6.91
N PRO A 11 -14.09 -21.54 -7.16
CA PRO A 11 -13.23 -20.99 -6.13
C PRO A 11 -13.77 -19.64 -5.68
N THR A 12 -13.96 -19.49 -4.36
CA THR A 12 -14.35 -18.21 -3.77
C THR A 12 -13.30 -17.16 -4.16
N PRO A 13 -13.69 -16.03 -4.76
CA PRO A 13 -12.75 -14.95 -5.04
C PRO A 13 -12.05 -14.55 -3.74
N PRO A 14 -10.73 -14.27 -3.77
CA PRO A 14 -10.06 -13.81 -2.59
C PRO A 14 -10.66 -12.49 -2.11
N PRO A 15 -10.59 -12.22 -0.80
CA PRO A 15 -11.01 -10.94 -0.27
C PRO A 15 -10.22 -9.81 -0.94
N PRO A 16 -10.83 -8.62 -1.08
CA PRO A 16 -10.12 -7.46 -1.59
C PRO A 16 -8.99 -7.05 -0.63
N LEU A 17 -7.93 -6.45 -1.18
CA LEU A 17 -6.75 -6.07 -0.41
C LEU A 17 -6.88 -4.62 0.03
N ASN A 18 -6.91 -4.35 1.34
CA ASN A 18 -6.89 -2.97 1.83
C ASN A 18 -5.49 -2.57 2.28
N ILE A 19 -5.08 -1.38 1.87
CA ILE A 19 -3.75 -0.82 2.12
C ILE A 19 -3.92 0.62 2.57
N THR A 20 -3.22 0.99 3.64
CA THR A 20 -3.09 2.40 4.05
C THR A 20 -2.32 3.16 2.99
N ALA A 21 -2.91 4.23 2.48
CA ALA A 21 -2.30 5.11 1.51
C ALA A 21 -2.04 6.49 2.12
N ILE A 22 -0.84 7.00 1.86
CA ILE A 22 -0.49 8.40 2.06
C ILE A 22 -0.85 9.11 0.76
N SER A 23 -1.95 9.86 0.78
CA SER A 23 -2.51 10.57 -0.37
C SER A 23 -2.33 12.07 -0.18
N ALA A 24 -3.01 12.88 -0.98
CA ALA A 24 -3.00 14.31 -0.79
C ALA A 24 -4.36 14.91 -1.13
N ALA A 25 -4.78 15.88 -0.30
CA ALA A 25 -5.94 16.71 -0.53
C ALA A 25 -5.57 18.16 -0.21
N SER A 26 -6.05 19.11 -1.00
CA SER A 26 -5.82 20.54 -0.77
C SER A 26 -4.33 20.92 -0.59
N ASN A 27 -3.43 20.30 -1.38
CA ASN A 27 -1.98 20.51 -1.33
C ASN A 27 -1.30 20.06 -0.02
N ALA A 28 -1.97 19.26 0.80
CA ALA A 28 -1.44 18.65 2.02
C ALA A 28 -1.55 17.12 1.96
N SER A 29 -0.59 16.41 2.57
CA SER A 29 -0.65 14.95 2.66
C SER A 29 -1.80 14.52 3.58
N THR A 30 -2.46 13.42 3.23
CA THR A 30 -3.58 12.82 3.97
C THR A 30 -3.39 11.32 4.13
N LEU A 31 -4.04 10.72 5.12
CA LEU A 31 -4.16 9.26 5.22
C LEU A 31 -5.49 8.81 4.67
N GLU A 32 -5.48 7.73 3.91
CA GLU A 32 -6.67 7.10 3.34
C GLU A 32 -6.53 5.58 3.44
N CYS A 33 -7.66 4.88 3.54
CA CYS A 33 -7.69 3.43 3.40
C CYS A 33 -8.14 3.08 1.99
N TRP A 34 -7.26 2.47 1.19
CA TRP A 34 -7.54 2.09 -0.19
C TRP A 34 -7.84 0.61 -0.30
N GLN A 35 -8.93 0.26 -0.97
CA GLN A 35 -9.27 -1.11 -1.32
C GLN A 35 -8.90 -1.40 -2.78
N PHE A 36 -8.08 -2.43 -2.97
CA PHE A 36 -7.68 -2.95 -4.26
C PHE A 36 -8.52 -4.18 -4.63
N GLY A 37 -9.08 -4.17 -5.83
CA GLY A 37 -9.82 -5.32 -6.37
C GLY A 37 -10.96 -4.95 -7.33
N PRO A 38 -11.66 -5.95 -7.87
CA PRO A 38 -11.45 -7.39 -7.67
C PRO A 38 -10.12 -7.89 -8.24
N LEU A 39 -9.51 -8.89 -7.59
CA LEU A 39 -8.24 -9.49 -8.01
C LEU A 39 -8.47 -10.41 -9.22
N PRO A 40 -7.90 -10.12 -10.41
CA PRO A 40 -8.05 -11.01 -11.55
C PRO A 40 -7.33 -12.34 -11.30
N ALA A 41 -7.86 -13.41 -11.90
CA ALA A 41 -7.15 -14.68 -11.94
C ALA A 41 -5.85 -14.50 -12.74
N ALA A 42 -4.74 -14.95 -12.18
CA ALA A 42 -3.43 -14.93 -12.82
C ALA A 42 -2.96 -16.34 -13.11
N SER A 43 -2.44 -16.53 -14.32
CA SER A 43 -1.76 -17.75 -14.75
C SER A 43 -0.38 -17.38 -15.27
N ALA A 44 0.65 -17.92 -14.64
CA ALA A 44 2.05 -17.79 -15.05
C ALA A 44 2.71 -19.18 -15.00
N PRO A 45 3.82 -19.44 -15.72
CA PRO A 45 4.54 -20.70 -15.55
C PRO A 45 4.89 -20.93 -14.07
N GLY A 46 4.39 -22.03 -13.48
CA GLY A 46 4.53 -22.32 -12.04
C GLY A 46 3.38 -21.85 -11.14
N VAL A 47 2.39 -21.12 -11.66
CA VAL A 47 1.21 -20.62 -10.93
C VAL A 47 -0.07 -20.87 -11.74
N SER A 48 -0.95 -21.75 -11.25
CA SER A 48 -2.26 -22.05 -11.88
C SER A 48 -3.40 -21.76 -10.92
N GLY A 49 -4.34 -20.91 -11.34
CA GLY A 49 -5.58 -20.64 -10.59
C GLY A 49 -5.44 -19.72 -9.36
N ALA A 50 -4.29 -19.05 -9.18
CA ALA A 50 -4.16 -18.03 -8.14
C ALA A 50 -4.87 -16.75 -8.58
N ALA A 51 -5.59 -16.09 -7.69
CA ALA A 51 -5.88 -14.68 -7.92
C ALA A 51 -4.63 -13.88 -7.55
N ALA A 52 -4.27 -12.91 -8.39
CA ALA A 52 -3.14 -12.05 -8.11
C ALA A 52 -3.55 -10.60 -8.25
N LEU A 53 -3.04 -9.77 -7.34
CA LEU A 53 -3.00 -8.34 -7.57
C LEU A 53 -1.76 -8.05 -8.41
N LEU A 54 -1.95 -7.82 -9.72
CA LEU A 54 -0.90 -7.29 -10.57
C LEU A 54 -0.74 -5.79 -10.33
N LEU A 55 -0.19 -5.42 -9.17
CA LEU A 55 0.36 -4.09 -8.99
C LEU A 55 1.47 -3.93 -10.03
N LEU A 56 1.58 -2.74 -10.65
CA LEU A 56 2.61 -2.38 -11.64
C LEU A 56 2.39 -2.91 -13.06
N GLY A 57 1.22 -3.50 -13.39
CA GLY A 57 0.93 -3.93 -14.77
C GLY A 57 1.96 -4.91 -15.37
N GLY A 58 2.71 -5.62 -14.53
CA GLY A 58 3.79 -6.52 -14.95
C GLY A 58 5.17 -5.89 -15.14
N ALA A 59 5.36 -4.60 -14.84
CA ALA A 59 6.63 -3.90 -15.00
C ALA A 59 7.03 -3.15 -13.72
N ALA A 60 7.44 -3.88 -12.68
CA ALA A 60 8.36 -3.31 -11.70
C ALA A 60 9.71 -3.13 -12.41
N SER A 61 10.03 -1.92 -12.88
CA SER A 61 11.30 -1.67 -13.57
C SER A 61 12.51 -1.75 -12.64
N SER A 62 12.29 -1.64 -11.33
CA SER A 62 13.31 -1.74 -10.28
C SER A 62 12.65 -2.02 -8.92
N VAL A 63 13.13 -3.02 -8.20
CA VAL A 63 12.84 -3.24 -6.79
C VAL A 63 14.12 -2.91 -6.02
N SER A 64 14.04 -2.02 -5.04
CA SER A 64 15.20 -1.66 -4.22
C SER A 64 15.01 -2.18 -2.80
N TYR A 65 15.99 -2.96 -2.33
CA TYR A 65 16.16 -3.28 -0.91
C TYR A 65 17.09 -2.23 -0.31
N THR A 66 16.60 -1.49 0.66
CA THR A 66 17.26 -0.27 1.08
C THR A 66 17.03 0.02 2.55
N VAL A 67 18.06 0.57 3.21
CA VAL A 67 17.96 1.21 4.53
C VAL A 67 17.96 2.71 4.24
N LEU A 68 16.81 3.38 4.32
CA LEU A 68 16.60 4.71 3.71
C LEU A 68 16.32 5.83 4.71
N PRO A 69 16.52 7.10 4.28
CA PRO A 69 15.97 8.27 4.95
C PRO A 69 14.78 8.96 4.24
N ASP A 70 14.44 8.71 2.96
CA ASP A 70 13.19 9.26 2.38
C ASP A 70 12.87 8.78 0.95
N ALA A 71 11.63 8.95 0.48
CA ALA A 71 11.19 8.51 -0.85
C ALA A 71 10.31 9.52 -1.62
N PRO A 72 10.88 10.26 -2.60
CA PRO A 72 10.19 11.33 -3.33
C PRO A 72 9.41 10.84 -4.57
N ARG A 73 8.86 9.61 -4.53
CA ARG A 73 8.15 9.03 -5.70
C ARG A 73 6.90 8.30 -5.25
N LEU A 74 5.94 8.24 -6.17
CA LEU A 74 4.81 7.33 -6.08
C LEU A 74 5.33 5.90 -5.95
N GLN A 75 4.99 5.21 -4.88
CA GLN A 75 5.56 3.88 -4.61
C GLN A 75 4.65 3.00 -3.76
N LEU A 76 4.84 1.69 -3.92
CA LEU A 76 4.40 0.68 -2.99
C LEU A 76 5.57 0.37 -2.04
N VAL A 77 5.30 0.40 -0.74
CA VAL A 77 6.30 0.18 0.30
C VAL A 77 5.88 -1.03 1.13
N VAL A 78 6.79 -1.98 1.29
CA VAL A 78 6.58 -3.18 2.11
C VAL A 78 7.64 -3.21 3.20
N PHE A 79 7.23 -2.92 4.42
CA PHE A 79 7.98 -3.13 5.64
C PHE A 79 7.98 -4.62 5.98
N LEU A 80 9.14 -5.24 5.84
CA LEU A 80 9.35 -6.65 6.17
C LEU A 80 9.60 -6.84 7.66
N TRP A 81 10.28 -5.89 8.30
CA TRP A 81 10.63 -5.92 9.72
C TRP A 81 10.89 -4.50 10.27
N GLY A 82 10.85 -4.35 11.59
CA GLY A 82 11.04 -3.08 12.30
C GLY A 82 9.76 -2.26 12.47
N LEU A 83 9.94 -0.98 12.76
CA LEU A 83 8.88 -0.01 13.03
C LEU A 83 9.19 1.28 12.28
N ALA A 84 8.27 1.68 11.41
CA ALA A 84 8.28 2.99 10.79
C ALA A 84 7.15 3.84 11.39
N ARG A 85 7.45 5.10 11.67
CA ARG A 85 6.46 6.11 11.99
C ARG A 85 6.39 7.08 10.84
N ILE A 86 5.20 7.24 10.30
CA ILE A 86 4.91 8.22 9.27
C ILE A 86 4.26 9.42 9.93
N THR A 87 4.74 10.61 9.62
CA THR A 87 4.17 11.86 10.11
C THR A 87 3.76 12.75 8.94
N LEU A 88 2.51 13.19 8.97
CA LEU A 88 1.98 14.18 8.06
C LEU A 88 2.16 15.57 8.68
N PRO A 89 2.84 16.50 8.01
CA PRO A 89 3.03 17.85 8.53
C PRO A 89 1.68 18.56 8.64
N SER A 90 1.56 19.39 9.68
CA SER A 90 0.37 20.21 9.93
C SER A 90 0.09 21.14 8.74
N SER A 91 -1.19 21.27 8.39
CA SER A 91 -1.63 22.10 7.26
C SER A 91 -2.06 23.52 7.66
N SER A 92 -2.13 23.82 8.97
CA SER A 92 -2.61 25.12 9.43
C SER A 92 -1.57 26.24 9.25
N ALA A 93 -1.94 27.31 8.55
CA ALA A 93 -1.24 28.60 8.57
C ALA A 93 -1.35 29.31 9.95
N ASP A 94 -2.18 28.77 10.83
CA ASP A 94 -2.68 29.31 12.08
C ASP A 94 -2.08 28.63 13.32
N GLY A 95 -1.17 27.66 13.13
CA GLY A 95 -0.40 27.02 14.20
C GLY A 95 -1.17 26.08 15.12
N ASN A 96 -2.37 25.64 14.72
CA ASN A 96 -3.26 24.81 15.54
C ASN A 96 -3.54 23.41 14.97
N ASP A 97 -2.94 23.01 13.85
CA ASP A 97 -2.98 21.61 13.40
C ASP A 97 -1.93 20.78 14.17
N THR A 98 -2.38 19.72 14.81
CA THR A 98 -1.48 18.66 15.29
C THR A 98 -1.06 17.81 14.09
N ALA A 99 0.24 17.68 13.84
CA ALA A 99 0.77 16.72 12.86
C ALA A 99 0.19 15.32 13.14
N ALA A 100 -0.42 14.70 12.13
CA ALA A 100 -0.97 13.36 12.25
C ALA A 100 0.15 12.34 12.08
N SER A 101 0.31 11.40 13.01
CA SER A 101 1.28 10.32 12.88
C SER A 101 0.63 8.95 12.94
N PHE A 102 1.19 7.99 12.19
CA PHE A 102 0.78 6.60 12.26
C PHE A 102 2.00 5.67 12.17
N ASP A 103 1.91 4.57 12.92
CA ASP A 103 2.98 3.58 13.03
C ASP A 103 2.68 2.38 12.11
N VAL A 104 3.71 1.93 11.38
CA VAL A 104 3.68 0.75 10.53
C VAL A 104 4.68 -0.26 11.05
N ARG A 105 4.18 -1.41 11.48
CA ARG A 105 5.01 -2.55 11.87
C ARG A 105 5.27 -3.43 10.66
N GLY A 106 6.52 -3.86 10.52
CA GLY A 106 6.86 -4.84 9.50
C GLY A 106 6.12 -6.17 9.70
N GLY A 107 5.78 -6.85 8.60
CA GLY A 107 5.04 -8.11 8.62
C GLY A 107 3.69 -8.01 7.91
N ARG A 108 2.67 -8.71 8.43
CA ARG A 108 1.34 -8.88 7.78
C ARG A 108 0.71 -7.55 7.33
N ASN A 109 0.82 -6.52 8.16
CA ASN A 109 0.19 -5.22 7.96
C ASN A 109 1.21 -4.16 7.49
N GLY A 110 2.42 -4.58 7.14
CA GLY A 110 3.54 -3.71 6.81
C GLY A 110 3.50 -3.14 5.39
N ILE A 111 2.33 -3.03 4.76
CA ILE A 111 2.24 -2.53 3.38
C ILE A 111 1.56 -1.17 3.39
N ILE A 112 2.18 -0.20 2.71
CA ILE A 112 1.57 1.11 2.45
C ILE A 112 1.76 1.52 1.00
N VAL A 113 0.91 2.45 0.56
CA VAL A 113 1.10 3.22 -0.66
C VAL A 113 1.53 4.63 -0.30
N ALA A 114 2.63 5.12 -0.87
CA ALA A 114 2.99 6.53 -0.79
C ALA A 114 2.63 7.19 -2.14
N ALA A 115 1.63 8.07 -2.12
CA ALA A 115 1.04 8.73 -3.27
C ALA A 115 0.89 10.26 -3.13
N ASP A 116 1.47 10.82 -2.08
CA ASP A 116 1.57 12.24 -1.76
C ASP A 116 2.81 12.87 -2.41
N THR A 117 2.95 12.66 -3.72
CA THR A 117 4.06 13.21 -4.49
C THR A 117 4.00 14.74 -4.54
N ARG A 118 5.14 15.37 -4.84
CA ARG A 118 5.32 16.84 -4.79
C ARG A 118 4.33 17.63 -5.67
N ASP A 119 3.79 17.01 -6.71
CA ASP A 119 2.78 17.59 -7.59
C ASP A 119 1.38 17.67 -6.97
N VAL A 120 1.12 16.93 -5.89
CA VAL A 120 -0.18 16.89 -5.19
C VAL A 120 -0.09 17.27 -3.71
N SER A 121 1.09 17.17 -3.08
CA SER A 121 1.38 17.59 -1.70
C SER A 121 2.58 18.54 -1.65
N GLY A 122 2.39 19.72 -1.06
CA GLY A 122 3.45 20.74 -0.98
C GLY A 122 4.59 20.37 -0.03
N LEU A 123 4.27 19.66 1.05
CA LEU A 123 5.24 19.26 2.08
C LEU A 123 5.61 17.77 2.03
N GLY A 124 4.70 16.91 1.57
CA GLY A 124 4.85 15.45 1.68
C GLY A 124 4.73 14.96 3.13
N HIS A 125 5.03 13.71 3.36
CA HIS A 125 5.17 13.11 4.69
C HIS A 125 6.65 12.99 5.09
N THR A 126 6.91 12.75 6.37
CA THR A 126 8.21 12.28 6.86
C THR A 126 8.09 10.86 7.39
N THR A 127 9.17 10.09 7.28
CA THR A 127 9.27 8.75 7.87
C THR A 127 10.42 8.71 8.87
N ASP A 128 10.14 8.34 10.11
CA ASP A 128 11.14 8.01 11.12
C ASP A 128 11.07 6.53 11.50
N TYR A 129 12.15 5.99 12.06
CA TYR A 129 12.27 4.58 12.44
C TYR A 129 12.57 4.49 13.94
N PRO A 130 11.57 4.66 14.81
CA PRO A 130 11.79 4.86 16.25
C PRO A 130 12.09 3.56 17.02
N GLY A 131 12.24 2.42 16.34
CA GLY A 131 12.54 1.13 16.95
C GLY A 131 14.03 0.94 17.27
N ASP A 132 14.30 0.07 18.24
CA ASP A 132 15.67 -0.32 18.63
C ASP A 132 16.33 -1.31 17.63
N GLU A 133 15.53 -1.83 16.69
CA GLU A 133 15.96 -2.78 15.66
C GLU A 133 15.92 -2.12 14.27
N PRO A 134 16.83 -2.50 13.34
CA PRO A 134 16.81 -2.00 11.98
C PRO A 134 15.46 -2.25 11.28
N THR A 135 14.94 -1.22 10.60
CA THR A 135 13.75 -1.38 9.75
C THR A 135 14.16 -1.85 8.36
N VAL A 136 13.51 -2.91 7.88
CA VAL A 136 13.78 -3.53 6.57
C VAL A 136 12.60 -3.29 5.65
N VAL A 137 12.87 -2.70 4.49
CA VAL A 137 11.84 -2.25 3.57
C VAL A 137 12.17 -2.63 2.12
N LEU A 138 11.14 -3.07 1.40
CA LEU A 138 11.14 -3.13 -0.06
C LEU A 138 10.39 -1.90 -0.58
N GLN A 139 11.04 -1.16 -1.47
CA GLN A 139 10.42 -0.06 -2.18
C GLN A 139 10.27 -0.39 -3.65
N MET A 140 9.07 -0.15 -4.15
CA MET A 140 8.68 -0.39 -5.52
C MET A 140 8.08 0.89 -6.10
N PRO A 141 8.89 1.69 -6.82
CA PRO A 141 8.39 2.88 -7.53
C PRO A 141 7.35 2.49 -8.59
N ILE A 142 6.30 3.29 -8.72
CA ILE A 142 5.27 3.10 -9.75
C ILE A 142 5.57 4.01 -10.94
N ALA A 143 6.05 3.43 -12.04
CA ALA A 143 6.46 4.20 -13.23
C ALA A 143 5.29 4.85 -13.99
N ALA A 144 4.10 4.24 -13.95
CA ALA A 144 2.93 4.71 -14.71
C ALA A 144 2.05 5.72 -13.94
N GLY A 145 2.59 6.40 -12.93
CA GLY A 145 1.79 7.24 -12.04
C GLY A 145 0.68 6.45 -11.34
N ARG A 146 -0.37 7.11 -10.86
CA ARG A 146 -1.46 6.44 -10.10
C ARG A 146 -2.14 5.31 -10.89
N LEU A 147 -2.11 5.36 -12.23
CA LEU A 147 -2.64 4.30 -13.09
C LEU A 147 -1.89 2.96 -12.93
N GLY A 148 -0.62 2.98 -12.51
CA GLY A 148 0.18 1.78 -12.29
C GLY A 148 -0.26 0.95 -11.07
N PHE A 149 -1.07 1.52 -10.18
CA PHE A 149 -1.72 0.78 -9.08
C PHE A 149 -2.90 -0.08 -9.53
N GLY A 150 -3.33 0.06 -10.78
CA GLY A 150 -4.56 -0.58 -11.25
C GLY A 150 -5.80 0.09 -10.65
N ARG A 151 -6.87 -0.69 -10.45
CA ARG A 151 -8.12 -0.19 -9.89
C ARG A 151 -8.11 -0.28 -8.37
N TYR A 152 -8.39 0.84 -7.72
CA TYR A 152 -8.62 0.92 -6.29
C TYR A 152 -9.77 1.91 -5.99
N SER A 153 -10.36 1.79 -4.80
CA SER A 153 -11.34 2.73 -4.26
C SER A 153 -10.92 3.19 -2.87
N VAL A 154 -11.17 4.46 -2.53
CA VAL A 154 -11.01 4.95 -1.16
C VAL A 154 -12.20 4.45 -0.32
N LEU A 155 -11.94 3.74 0.77
CA LEU A 155 -12.95 3.27 1.70
C LEU A 155 -13.34 4.35 2.70
N HIS A 156 -12.34 5.02 3.28
CA HIS A 156 -12.51 6.10 4.24
C HIS A 156 -11.22 6.92 4.39
N GLU A 157 -11.35 8.09 5.02
CA GLU A 157 -10.23 8.89 5.51
C GLU A 157 -9.58 8.23 6.73
N GLY A 158 -8.28 8.43 6.90
CA GLY A 158 -7.46 7.78 7.93
C GLY A 158 -6.84 6.47 7.46
N PRO A 159 -5.88 5.91 8.23
CA PRO A 159 -5.24 4.64 7.93
C PRO A 159 -6.25 3.48 8.03
N CYS A 160 -6.02 2.40 7.29
CA CYS A 160 -6.78 1.16 7.49
C CYS A 160 -6.55 0.61 8.91
N THR A 161 -7.58 0.01 9.52
CA THR A 161 -7.41 -0.68 10.81
C THR A 161 -6.64 -1.99 10.64
N GLU A 162 -6.11 -2.57 11.72
CA GLU A 162 -5.41 -3.86 11.66
C GLU A 162 -6.28 -5.01 11.15
N GLU A 163 -7.58 -4.99 11.47
CA GLU A 163 -8.54 -6.00 11.00
C GLU A 163 -8.88 -5.83 9.51
N MET A 164 -8.68 -4.63 8.97
CA MET A 164 -8.97 -4.29 7.57
C MET A 164 -7.74 -4.42 6.68
N SER A 165 -6.54 -4.20 7.21
CA SER A 165 -5.29 -4.13 6.45
C SER A 165 -4.56 -5.47 6.35
N GLY A 166 -3.83 -5.67 5.26
CA GLY A 166 -2.81 -6.72 5.15
C GLY A 166 -3.03 -7.76 4.06
N LEU A 167 -1.99 -8.61 3.89
CA LEU A 167 -1.97 -9.82 3.06
C LEU A 167 -2.54 -11.04 3.81
#